data_AF-A0A6N8HND2-F1
#
_entry.id   AF-A0A6N8HND2-F1
#
_cell.length_a   1.000
_cell.length_b   1.000
_cell.length_c   1.000
_cell.angle_alpha   90.00
_cell.angle_beta   90.00
_cell.angle_gamma   90.00
#
_symmetry.space_group_name_H-M   'P 1'
#
loop_
_entity.id
_entity.type
_entity.pdbx_description
1 polymer ?
#
loop_
_entity_poly.entity_id
_entity_poly.type
_entity_poly.pdbx_seq_one_letter_code
_entity_poly.pdbx_strand_id
1 'polypeptide(L)'
;MVLWHTFIHSLKLPSKQAMFKLNRTGMDMAVIYMLILIFLSSIPTAVHMLTSGTNEAGINIAFWLVYFFFIFYLPITVVVFLALTLLAYIGTLIAKLLNRKLKLSLLWKMSAYASTIPALAYTLYAFIFPLNLYIMWLMIAFIMIYLVKMITVYPKRKIKKPHPSHDR
;
A
#
# COMPACT_ATOMS: atom_id res chain seq x y z
N MET A 1 -5.62 -4.67 -19.94
CA MET A 1 -6.49 -4.53 -18.75
C MET A 1 -5.84 -3.57 -17.75
N VAL A 2 -6.58 -2.60 -17.20
CA VAL A 2 -6.02 -1.53 -16.33
C VAL A 2 -5.27 -2.08 -15.11
N LEU A 3 -5.83 -3.10 -14.44
CA LEU A 3 -5.22 -3.74 -13.26
C LEU A 3 -3.86 -4.39 -13.56
N TRP A 4 -3.72 -5.07 -14.70
CA TRP A 4 -2.46 -5.68 -15.11
C TRP A 4 -1.37 -4.62 -15.33
N HIS A 5 -1.71 -3.51 -16.00
CA HIS A 5 -0.76 -2.40 -16.16
C HIS A 5 -0.38 -1.78 -14.82
N THR A 6 -1.34 -1.61 -13.90
CA THR A 6 -1.08 -1.14 -12.54
C THR A 6 -0.11 -2.07 -11.82
N PHE A 7 -0.34 -3.38 -11.84
CA PHE A 7 0.54 -4.37 -11.22
C PHE A 7 1.99 -4.27 -11.74
N ILE A 8 2.16 -4.31 -13.08
CA ILE A 8 3.49 -4.24 -13.70
C ILE A 8 4.20 -2.91 -13.38
N HIS A 9 3.46 -1.80 -13.28
CA HIS A 9 4.05 -0.53 -12.89
C HIS A 9 4.35 -0.44 -11.39
N SER A 10 3.54 -1.04 -10.52
CA SER A 10 3.79 -1.12 -9.09
C SER A 10 5.06 -1.89 -8.78
N LEU A 11 5.33 -2.99 -9.49
CA LEU A 11 6.59 -3.74 -9.38
C LEU A 11 7.82 -2.95 -9.83
N LYS A 12 7.64 -1.92 -10.67
CA LYS A 12 8.72 -1.05 -11.18
C LYS A 12 8.97 0.18 -10.32
N LEU A 13 8.32 0.31 -9.16
CA LEU A 13 8.61 1.40 -8.23
C LEU A 13 10.03 1.26 -7.65
N PRO A 14 10.73 2.38 -7.40
CA PRO A 14 10.30 3.78 -7.45
C PRO A 14 10.64 4.49 -8.78
N SER A 15 10.67 3.79 -9.91
CA SER A 15 11.05 4.42 -11.18
C SER A 15 10.12 5.59 -11.55
N LYS A 16 10.71 6.72 -11.97
CA LYS A 16 9.99 7.96 -12.28
C LYS A 16 8.83 7.73 -13.26
N GLN A 17 9.08 6.97 -14.34
CA GLN A 17 8.06 6.68 -15.35
C GLN A 17 6.88 5.89 -14.78
N ALA A 18 7.12 4.88 -13.95
CA ALA A 18 6.07 4.11 -13.30
C ALA A 18 5.23 4.98 -12.36
N MET A 19 5.87 5.86 -11.59
CA MET A 19 5.17 6.78 -10.68
C MET A 19 4.21 7.72 -11.44
N PHE A 20 4.64 8.32 -12.55
CA PHE A 20 3.78 9.20 -13.34
C PHE A 20 2.62 8.46 -14.01
N LYS A 21 2.85 7.21 -14.46
CA LYS A 21 1.79 6.37 -15.04
C LYS A 21 0.77 5.96 -13.98
N LEU A 22 1.21 5.46 -12.83
CA LEU A 22 0.36 5.05 -11.71
C LEU A 22 -0.46 6.20 -11.14
N ASN A 23 0.08 7.42 -11.13
CA ASN A 23 -0.66 8.57 -10.66
C ASN A 23 -1.80 8.98 -11.61
N ARG A 24 -1.69 8.70 -12.92
CA ARG A 24 -2.77 8.95 -13.88
C ARG A 24 -3.95 8.01 -13.68
N THR A 25 -3.73 6.87 -13.04
CA THR A 25 -4.80 5.96 -12.65
C THR A 25 -5.67 6.59 -11.56
N GLY A 26 -6.99 6.39 -11.67
CA GLY A 26 -7.99 6.84 -10.70
C GLY A 26 -7.77 6.27 -9.29
N MET A 27 -8.38 6.90 -8.30
CA MET A 27 -8.30 6.48 -6.89
C MET A 27 -9.08 5.18 -6.64
N ASP A 28 -10.22 5.04 -7.31
CA ASP A 28 -11.05 3.83 -7.38
C ASP A 28 -10.21 2.60 -7.78
N MET A 29 -9.40 2.72 -8.82
CA MET A 29 -8.53 1.65 -9.27
C MET A 29 -7.44 1.30 -8.26
N ALA A 30 -6.88 2.30 -7.56
CA ALA A 30 -5.91 2.07 -6.49
C ALA A 30 -6.54 1.28 -5.33
N VAL A 31 -7.77 1.64 -4.95
CA VAL A 31 -8.57 0.95 -3.93
C VAL A 31 -8.85 -0.50 -4.34
N ILE A 32 -9.40 -0.72 -5.54
CA ILE A 32 -9.69 -2.07 -6.05
C ILE A 32 -8.42 -2.93 -6.11
N TYR A 33 -7.34 -2.37 -6.65
CA TYR A 33 -6.04 -3.04 -6.70
C TYR A 33 -5.56 -3.48 -5.32
N MET A 34 -5.70 -2.61 -4.31
CA MET A 34 -5.33 -2.96 -2.95
C MET A 34 -6.23 -4.01 -2.31
N LEU A 35 -7.54 -3.97 -2.55
CA LEU A 35 -8.45 -5.00 -2.04
C LEU A 35 -8.04 -6.39 -2.56
N ILE A 36 -7.66 -6.48 -3.84
CA ILE A 36 -7.13 -7.70 -4.46
C ILE A 36 -5.80 -8.09 -3.82
N LEU A 37 -4.90 -7.13 -3.59
CA LEU A 37 -3.59 -7.40 -2.98
C LEU A 37 -3.73 -7.91 -1.53
N ILE A 38 -4.58 -7.27 -0.72
CA ILE A 38 -4.89 -7.69 0.67
C ILE A 38 -5.51 -9.09 0.65
N PHE A 39 -6.43 -9.35 -0.29
CA PHE A 39 -7.05 -10.67 -0.42
C PHE A 39 -6.00 -11.74 -0.74
N LEU A 40 -5.11 -11.48 -1.70
CA LEU A 40 -4.01 -12.37 -2.03
C LEU A 40 -3.09 -12.62 -0.83
N SER A 41 -2.76 -11.57 -0.09
CA SER A 41 -1.93 -11.67 1.13
C SER A 41 -2.61 -12.36 2.31
N SER A 42 -3.94 -12.49 2.29
CA SER A 42 -4.70 -13.22 3.32
C SER A 42 -4.78 -14.73 3.07
N ILE A 43 -4.41 -15.21 1.87
CA ILE A 43 -4.48 -16.64 1.51
C ILE A 43 -3.65 -17.53 2.44
N PRO A 44 -2.39 -17.22 2.79
CA PRO A 44 -1.60 -18.09 3.68
C PRO A 44 -2.29 -18.28 5.03
N THR A 45 -2.88 -17.21 5.58
CA THR A 45 -3.63 -17.30 6.83
C THR A 45 -4.92 -18.11 6.67
N ALA A 46 -5.62 -17.97 5.54
CA ALA A 46 -6.79 -18.79 5.23
C ALA A 46 -6.43 -20.28 5.22
N VAL A 47 -5.34 -20.64 4.53
CA VAL A 47 -4.83 -22.01 4.47
C VAL A 47 -4.45 -22.51 5.87
N HIS A 48 -3.71 -21.70 6.63
CA HIS A 48 -3.33 -22.04 8.01
C HIS A 48 -4.57 -22.26 8.90
N MET A 49 -5.61 -21.44 8.79
CA MET A 49 -6.86 -21.61 9.54
C MET A 49 -7.54 -22.95 9.21
N LEU A 50 -7.49 -23.39 7.96
CA LEU A 50 -8.06 -24.67 7.52
C LEU A 50 -7.22 -25.88 7.95
N THR A 51 -5.89 -25.75 7.98
CA THR A 51 -4.99 -26.87 8.27
C THR A 51 -4.72 -27.06 9.77
N SER A 52 -4.74 -25.98 10.56
CA SER A 52 -4.28 -25.98 11.96
C SER A 52 -5.35 -26.43 12.97
N GLY A 53 -6.27 -27.31 12.58
CA GLY A 53 -7.09 -28.07 13.52
C GLY A 53 -8.28 -27.35 14.17
N THR A 54 -8.67 -26.14 13.73
CA THR A 54 -10.00 -25.58 14.12
C THR A 54 -11.18 -26.46 13.64
N ASN A 55 -10.87 -27.48 12.83
CA ASN A 55 -11.77 -28.54 12.37
C ASN A 55 -12.01 -29.68 13.39
N GLU A 56 -11.39 -29.67 14.58
CA GLU A 56 -11.68 -30.68 15.62
C GLU A 56 -13.15 -30.66 16.09
N ALA A 57 -13.89 -29.58 15.81
CA ALA A 57 -15.33 -29.47 16.09
C ALA A 57 -16.24 -29.58 14.84
N GLY A 58 -15.73 -29.97 13.66
CA GLY A 58 -16.58 -30.16 12.48
C GLY A 58 -17.27 -28.88 11.98
N ILE A 59 -16.59 -27.73 12.05
CA ILE A 59 -17.15 -26.46 11.55
C ILE A 59 -17.43 -26.60 10.05
N ASN A 60 -18.67 -26.33 9.65
CA ASN A 60 -19.08 -26.36 8.25
C ASN A 60 -18.26 -25.34 7.43
N ILE A 61 -17.84 -25.73 6.22
CA ILE A 61 -17.07 -24.86 5.31
C ILE A 61 -17.74 -23.49 5.07
N ALA A 62 -19.08 -23.43 5.09
CA ALA A 62 -19.83 -22.18 4.97
C ALA A 62 -19.59 -21.26 6.18
N PHE A 63 -19.59 -21.79 7.40
CA PHE A 63 -19.27 -21.00 8.61
C PHE A 63 -17.81 -20.54 8.59
N TRP A 64 -16.88 -21.39 8.13
CA TRP A 64 -15.49 -20.99 7.95
C TRP A 64 -15.33 -19.84 6.95
N LEU A 65 -16.01 -19.91 5.80
CA LEU A 65 -16.00 -18.84 4.80
C LEU A 65 -16.52 -17.52 5.37
N VAL A 66 -17.65 -17.58 6.09
CA VAL A 66 -18.22 -16.40 6.76
C VAL A 66 -17.22 -15.82 7.77
N TYR A 67 -16.61 -16.68 8.60
CA TYR A 67 -15.60 -16.25 9.57
C TYR A 67 -14.40 -15.59 8.88
N PHE A 68 -13.82 -16.25 7.87
CA PHE A 68 -12.68 -15.73 7.13
C PHE A 68 -12.98 -14.38 6.48
N PHE A 69 -14.11 -14.23 5.79
CA PHE A 69 -14.44 -12.98 5.13
C PHE A 69 -14.81 -11.86 6.12
N PHE A 70 -15.71 -12.12 7.06
CA PHE A 70 -16.27 -11.07 7.92
C PHE A 70 -15.42 -10.76 9.14
N ILE A 71 -14.82 -11.77 9.77
CA ILE A 71 -14.07 -11.60 11.02
C ILE A 71 -12.58 -11.36 10.74
N PHE A 72 -12.03 -11.92 9.67
CA PHE A 72 -10.61 -11.79 9.37
C PHE A 72 -10.32 -10.77 8.25
N TYR A 73 -10.82 -11.00 7.03
CA TYR A 73 -10.48 -10.20 5.85
C TYR A 73 -10.97 -8.75 5.93
N LEU A 74 -12.24 -8.52 6.30
CA LEU A 74 -12.79 -7.17 6.37
C LEU A 74 -12.11 -6.30 7.45
N PRO A 75 -11.91 -6.76 8.71
CA PRO A 75 -11.20 -5.98 9.71
C PRO A 75 -9.75 -5.68 9.33
N ILE A 76 -9.02 -6.65 8.77
CA ILE A 76 -7.65 -6.43 8.27
C ILE A 76 -7.64 -5.39 7.17
N THR A 77 -8.61 -5.42 6.26
CA THR A 77 -8.73 -4.41 5.22
C THR A 77 -8.85 -3.01 5.82
N VAL A 78 -9.71 -2.81 6.82
CA VAL A 78 -9.84 -1.51 7.51
C VAL A 78 -8.51 -1.10 8.15
N VAL A 79 -7.82 -2.00 8.84
CA VAL A 79 -6.52 -1.73 9.46
C VAL A 79 -5.47 -1.31 8.43
N VAL A 80 -5.39 -2.00 7.29
CA VAL A 80 -4.46 -1.66 6.20
C VAL A 80 -4.79 -0.29 5.60
N PHE A 81 -6.07 0.02 5.42
CA PHE A 81 -6.50 1.35 4.95
C PHE A 81 -6.08 2.46 5.92
N LEU A 82 -6.26 2.24 7.23
CA LEU A 82 -5.81 3.18 8.26
C LEU A 82 -4.28 3.33 8.25
N ALA A 83 -3.54 2.23 8.17
CA ALA A 83 -2.08 2.23 8.12
C ALA A 83 -1.55 3.00 6.90
N LEU A 84 -2.15 2.81 5.72
CA LEU A 84 -1.77 3.53 4.51
C LEU A 84 -2.15 5.01 4.55
N THR A 85 -3.26 5.34 5.21
CA THR A 85 -3.65 6.74 5.46
C THR A 85 -2.66 7.41 6.40
N LEU A 86 -2.22 6.72 7.45
CA LEU A 86 -1.18 7.20 8.36
C LEU A 86 0.17 7.38 7.63
N LEU A 87 0.58 6.40 6.82
CA LEU A 87 1.78 6.50 5.97
C LEU A 87 1.71 7.67 5.01
N ALA A 88 0.57 7.87 4.35
CA ALA A 88 0.36 8.99 3.44
C ALA A 88 0.43 10.33 4.18
N TYR A 89 -0.15 10.40 5.39
CA TYR A 89 -0.11 11.59 6.23
C TYR A 89 1.33 11.91 6.65
N ILE A 90 2.09 10.93 7.15
CA ILE A 90 3.53 11.09 7.44
C ILE A 90 4.29 11.52 6.18
N GLY A 91 3.99 10.93 5.03
CA GLY A 91 4.54 11.32 3.74
C GLY A 91 4.25 12.78 3.38
N THR A 92 3.08 13.32 3.74
CA THR A 92 2.77 14.75 3.51
C THR A 92 3.61 15.65 4.39
N LEU A 93 3.88 15.25 5.65
CA LEU A 93 4.76 15.98 6.55
C LEU A 93 6.19 16.01 5.98
N ILE A 94 6.70 14.86 5.54
CA ILE A 94 8.01 14.75 4.89
C ILE A 94 8.07 15.61 3.62
N ALA A 95 7.02 15.58 2.79
CA ALA A 95 6.94 16.41 1.59
C ALA A 95 6.98 17.91 1.91
N LYS A 96 6.31 18.35 2.99
CA LYS A 96 6.36 19.75 3.47
C LYS A 96 7.78 20.12 3.91
N LEU A 97 8.43 19.28 4.71
CA LEU A 97 9.83 19.49 5.14
C LEU A 97 10.80 19.58 3.96
N LEU A 98 10.55 18.81 2.90
CA LEU A 98 11.33 18.81 1.66
C LEU A 98 10.91 19.88 0.64
N ASN A 99 10.00 20.79 1.00
CA ASN A 99 9.47 21.85 0.12
C ASN A 99 8.85 21.32 -1.19
N ARG A 100 8.17 20.18 -1.14
CA ARG A 100 7.46 19.56 -2.27
C ARG A 100 5.94 19.74 -2.12
N LYS A 101 5.27 20.17 -3.19
CA LYS A 101 3.80 20.27 -3.23
C LYS A 101 3.20 18.92 -3.65
N LEU A 102 2.92 18.05 -2.69
CA LEU A 102 2.25 16.77 -2.92
C LEU A 102 0.92 16.74 -2.17
N LYS A 103 -0.13 16.28 -2.85
CA LYS A 103 -1.46 16.10 -2.26
C LYS A 103 -1.50 14.78 -1.49
N LEU A 104 -2.31 14.70 -0.43
CA LEU A 104 -2.49 13.46 0.36
C LEU A 104 -2.95 12.29 -0.52
N SER A 105 -3.94 12.50 -1.40
CA SER A 105 -4.44 11.46 -2.32
C SER A 105 -3.34 10.88 -3.22
N LEU A 106 -2.39 11.72 -3.68
CA LEU A 106 -1.26 11.23 -4.45
C LEU A 106 -0.39 10.30 -3.61
N LEU A 107 0.02 10.77 -2.43
CA LEU A 107 0.89 9.99 -1.53
C LEU A 107 0.23 8.69 -1.09
N TRP A 108 -1.08 8.72 -0.83
CA TRP A 108 -1.86 7.53 -0.52
C TRP A 108 -1.80 6.50 -1.65
N LYS A 109 -2.05 6.90 -2.90
CA LYS A 109 -1.91 6.00 -4.07
C LYS A 109 -0.49 5.46 -4.18
N MET A 110 0.54 6.29 -3.96
CA MET A 110 1.93 5.84 -4.02
C MET A 110 2.26 4.82 -2.91
N SER A 111 1.77 5.02 -1.69
CA SER A 111 1.89 4.05 -0.59
C SER A 111 1.20 2.73 -0.93
N ALA A 112 -0.02 2.81 -1.48
CA ALA A 112 -0.81 1.67 -1.91
C ALA A 112 -0.13 0.85 -3.02
N TYR A 113 0.53 1.49 -3.98
CA TYR A 113 1.28 0.77 -5.01
C TYR A 113 2.61 0.24 -4.50
N ALA A 114 3.29 0.98 -3.62
CA ALA A 114 4.55 0.55 -3.01
C ALA A 114 4.37 -0.66 -2.08
N SER A 115 3.17 -0.90 -1.55
CA SER A 115 2.88 -2.08 -0.74
C SER A 115 2.87 -3.39 -1.54
N THR A 116 2.86 -3.33 -2.89
CA THR A 116 2.84 -4.53 -3.76
C THR A 116 3.99 -5.49 -3.47
N ILE A 117 5.23 -4.99 -3.53
CA ILE A 117 6.43 -5.81 -3.32
C ILE A 117 6.43 -6.44 -1.91
N PRO A 118 6.27 -5.68 -0.81
CA PRO A 118 6.26 -6.26 0.52
C PRO A 118 5.06 -7.17 0.77
N ALA A 119 3.88 -6.90 0.20
CA ALA A 119 2.72 -7.77 0.32
C ALA A 119 2.95 -9.14 -0.37
N LEU A 120 3.51 -9.13 -1.58
CA LEU A 120 3.87 -10.38 -2.27
C LEU A 120 4.96 -11.15 -1.52
N ALA A 121 6.00 -10.45 -1.06
CA ALA A 121 7.08 -11.05 -0.27
C ALA A 121 6.54 -11.65 1.03
N TYR A 122 5.65 -10.94 1.73
CA TYR A 122 4.95 -11.43 2.92
C TYR A 122 4.13 -12.68 2.62
N THR A 123 3.38 -12.68 1.51
CA THR A 123 2.54 -13.82 1.12
C THR A 123 3.38 -15.06 0.89
N LEU A 124 4.49 -14.94 0.17
CA LEU A 124 5.42 -16.04 -0.08
C LEU A 124 6.11 -16.53 1.20
N TYR A 125 6.54 -15.60 2.07
CA TYR A 125 7.17 -15.93 3.34
C TYR A 125 6.21 -16.68 4.27
N ALA A 126 4.95 -16.25 4.35
CA ALA A 126 3.93 -16.80 5.24
C ALA A 126 3.56 -18.26 4.95
N PHE A 127 3.83 -18.77 3.73
CA PHE A 127 3.62 -20.18 3.41
C PHE A 127 4.70 -21.09 3.99
N ILE A 128 5.90 -20.57 4.24
CA ILE A 128 7.07 -21.37 4.60
C ILE A 128 7.41 -21.20 6.08
N PHE A 129 7.23 -19.99 6.61
CA PHE A 129 7.66 -19.62 7.95
C PHE A 129 6.50 -19.05 8.78
N PRO A 130 6.49 -19.30 10.10
CA PRO A 130 5.53 -18.70 10.99
C PRO A 130 5.71 -17.17 11.00
N LEU A 131 4.58 -16.47 10.94
CA LEU A 131 4.55 -15.02 10.94
C LEU A 131 4.96 -14.46 12.29
N ASN A 132 5.89 -13.51 12.29
CA ASN A 132 6.34 -12.79 13.47
C ASN A 132 6.14 -11.28 13.29
N LEU A 133 5.87 -10.57 14.38
CA LEU A 133 5.73 -9.12 14.41
C LEU A 133 6.91 -8.38 13.76
N TYR A 134 8.14 -8.90 13.86
CA TYR A 134 9.32 -8.29 13.24
C TYR A 134 9.20 -8.16 11.71
N ILE A 135 8.59 -9.15 11.04
CA ILE A 135 8.48 -9.10 9.58
C ILE A 135 7.49 -8.01 9.15
N MET A 136 6.42 -7.80 9.92
CA MET A 136 5.45 -6.73 9.69
C MET A 136 6.12 -5.36 9.75
N TRP A 137 6.93 -5.12 10.79
CA TRP A 137 7.68 -3.86 10.91
C TRP A 137 8.69 -3.65 9.79
N LEU A 138 9.36 -4.73 9.34
CA LEU A 138 10.27 -4.68 8.20
C LEU A 138 9.54 -4.27 6.91
N MET A 139 8.34 -4.81 6.67
CA MET A 139 7.52 -4.43 5.51
C MET A 139 7.07 -2.97 5.56
N ILE A 140 6.65 -2.48 6.73
CA ILE A 140 6.29 -1.07 6.93
C ILE A 140 7.49 -0.16 6.68
N ALA A 141 8.66 -0.51 7.22
CA ALA A 141 9.90 0.22 7.01
C ALA A 141 10.29 0.27 5.52
N PHE A 142 10.14 -0.84 4.81
CA PHE A 142 10.37 -0.91 3.36
C PHE A 142 9.46 0.07 2.60
N ILE A 143 8.15 0.08 2.89
CA ILE A 143 7.20 1.01 2.28
C ILE A 143 7.59 2.46 2.56
N MET A 144 7.96 2.76 3.81
CA MET A 144 8.36 4.12 4.21
C MET A 144 9.61 4.59 3.46
N ILE A 145 10.65 3.76 3.35
CA ILE A 145 11.87 4.09 2.59
C ILE A 145 11.53 4.37 1.12
N TYR A 146 10.69 3.54 0.51
CA TYR A 146 10.24 3.74 -0.87
C TYR A 146 9.43 5.02 -1.02
N LEU A 147 8.54 5.32 -0.07
CA LEU A 147 7.76 6.55 -0.05
C LEU A 147 8.66 7.79 -0.06
N VAL A 148 9.68 7.82 0.80
CA VAL A 148 10.65 8.91 0.86
C VAL A 148 11.39 9.06 -0.46
N LYS A 149 11.89 7.95 -1.04
CA LYS A 149 12.55 7.96 -2.36
C LYS A 149 11.62 8.48 -3.46
N MET A 150 10.34 8.13 -3.43
CA MET A 150 9.36 8.62 -4.41
C MET A 150 9.07 10.12 -4.23
N ILE A 151 9.00 10.63 -2.99
CA ILE A 151 8.78 12.05 -2.72
C ILE A 151 9.90 12.91 -3.32
N THR A 152 11.16 12.47 -3.24
CA THR A 152 12.31 13.26 -3.72
C THR A 152 12.36 13.40 -5.25
N VAL A 153 11.74 12.47 -5.99
CA VAL A 153 11.62 12.50 -7.47
C VAL A 153 10.74 13.66 -7.96
N TYR A 154 9.74 14.06 -7.18
CA TYR A 154 8.85 15.18 -7.55
C TYR A 154 9.57 16.52 -7.41
N PRO A 155 9.42 17.49 -8.33
CA PRO A 155 10.16 18.75 -8.33
C PRO A 155 9.85 19.66 -7.12
N LYS A 156 10.82 20.51 -6.72
CA LYS A 156 10.68 21.45 -5.61
C LYS A 156 9.64 22.52 -5.98
N ARG A 157 8.94 23.04 -4.97
CA ARG A 157 8.07 24.20 -5.15
C ARG A 157 8.89 25.35 -5.73
N LYS A 158 8.53 25.82 -6.93
CA LYS A 158 9.11 27.06 -7.48
C LYS A 158 8.74 28.22 -6.55
N ILE A 159 9.75 28.91 -6.02
CA ILE A 159 9.57 30.18 -5.31
C ILE A 159 9.21 31.21 -6.39
N LYS A 160 8.00 31.79 -6.32
CA LYS A 160 7.64 32.91 -7.19
C LYS A 160 8.56 34.06 -6.80
N LYS A 161 9.48 34.47 -7.68
CA LYS A 161 10.22 35.73 -7.48
C LYS A 161 9.19 36.86 -7.50
N PRO A 162 9.23 37.83 -6.58
CA PRO A 162 8.36 38.99 -6.64
C PRO A 162 8.53 39.67 -8.01
N HIS A 163 7.41 40.02 -8.64
CA HIS A 163 7.43 40.80 -9.87
C HIS A 163 8.04 42.16 -9.52
N PRO A 164 9.06 42.66 -10.24
CA PRO A 164 9.58 43.99 -9.96
C PRO A 164 8.42 44.97 -10.16
N SER A 165 8.01 45.64 -9.08
CA SER A 165 7.15 46.80 -9.18
C SER A 165 7.91 47.81 -10.02
N HIS A 166 7.42 48.09 -11.22
CA HIS A 166 7.82 49.31 -11.91
C HIS A 166 7.31 50.46 -11.06
N ASP A 167 8.19 51.03 -10.25
CA ASP A 167 8.04 52.36 -9.68
C ASP A 167 7.71 53.31 -10.84
N ARG A 168 6.56 53.96 -10.73
CA ARG A 168 6.20 55.18 -11.45
C ARG A 168 5.60 56.15 -10.44
#